data_AF-A0A3D4TBS9-F1
#
_entry.id   AF-A0A3D4TBS9-F1
#
_cell.length_a   1.000
_cell.length_b   1.000
_cell.length_c   1.000
_cell.angle_alpha   90.00
_cell.angle_beta   90.00
_cell.angle_gamma   90.00
#
_symmetry.space_group_name_H-M   'P 1'
#
loop_
_entity.id
_entity.type
_entity.pdbx_description
1 polymer ?
#
loop_
_entity_poly.entity_id
_entity_poly.type
_entity_poly.pdbx_seq_one_letter_code
_entity_poly.pdbx_strand_id
1 'polypeptide(L)'
;YKEVAKESEAFAVKAYVFGDEKDKSRTNMFIEMLQRHQVKIYSLKTDVSADGKNFKAGQAYVIPTAQQQFKIIKTVFEKTFEYKDSLFYDVTAWTMSLAFGLPNAEIKTPATNLLGDELTATPVAEGKLIGGVSSNAYIFRWDDYYAPKLLYRLQSRGLITKVATQKFGAGINGKQEAFGYGSIVLPVKIQNRSEAEIFQLLNDAIKGTGVDVYSTGSSLSVGGVDLGSNSMANIRAPRVMMFGGNGTSATDVGEIWHLMDQRFGIPVSIVDVDRFNAINTARYNVIIMPSGSYSNLDKNAQDKLRTWIAGGGTLIATEDATNWLAKNGMTKVLFRDAADKKDSTAMLPYYLRSDEQRAKDMAGSLFEAKLDPTHPLCYGYNQNTVTVFKSNTLFMDQNNDPYDSPVMYTENPLQSGYLYRGYRDKVKNTAVVNIDQLGRGRVVSMVDNLNFRAFWLGTSKIFLNAVVFGEIIRL
;
A
#
# COMPACT_ATOMS: atom_id res chain seq x y z
N TYR A 1 -34.93 -0.99 14.97
CA TYR A 1 -34.95 -2.36 14.39
C TYR A 1 -35.96 -2.54 13.26
N LYS A 2 -37.28 -2.30 13.46
CA LYS A 2 -38.28 -2.42 12.37
C LYS A 2 -37.98 -1.51 11.16
N GLU A 3 -37.41 -0.34 11.39
CA GLU A 3 -36.98 0.57 10.32
C GLU A 3 -35.81 0.01 9.51
N VAL A 4 -34.83 -0.64 10.16
CA VAL A 4 -33.65 -1.22 9.48
C VAL A 4 -34.04 -2.35 8.53
N ALA A 5 -35.00 -3.20 8.91
CA ALA A 5 -35.49 -4.26 8.03
C ALA A 5 -36.16 -3.68 6.78
N LYS A 6 -37.03 -2.67 6.94
CA LYS A 6 -37.67 -1.98 5.82
C LYS A 6 -36.66 -1.25 4.92
N GLU A 7 -35.69 -0.55 5.52
CA GLU A 7 -34.60 0.12 4.79
C GLU A 7 -33.81 -0.89 3.95
N SER A 8 -33.46 -2.04 4.53
CA SER A 8 -32.73 -3.11 3.84
C SER A 8 -33.55 -3.76 2.71
N GLU A 9 -34.83 -4.02 2.93
CA GLU A 9 -35.74 -4.54 1.91
C GLU A 9 -35.90 -3.57 0.72
N ALA A 10 -35.98 -2.27 0.99
CA ALA A 10 -36.07 -1.23 -0.03
C ALA A 10 -34.73 -0.92 -0.71
N PHE A 11 -33.60 -1.29 -0.11
CA PHE A 11 -32.27 -0.99 -0.65
C PHE A 11 -32.02 -1.75 -1.95
N ALA A 12 -31.47 -1.07 -2.97
CA ALA A 12 -31.27 -1.65 -4.29
C ALA A 12 -30.24 -2.78 -4.31
N VAL A 13 -29.22 -2.72 -3.44
CA VAL A 13 -28.17 -3.74 -3.33
C VAL A 13 -28.60 -4.80 -2.33
N LYS A 14 -28.74 -6.04 -2.77
CA LYS A 14 -29.19 -7.18 -1.96
C LYS A 14 -28.04 -7.95 -1.32
N ALA A 15 -26.86 -7.88 -1.92
CA ALA A 15 -25.63 -8.37 -1.31
C ALA A 15 -24.40 -7.65 -1.88
N TYR A 16 -23.28 -7.74 -1.17
CA TYR A 16 -21.95 -7.43 -1.69
C TYR A 16 -21.16 -8.73 -1.85
N VAL A 17 -20.39 -8.85 -2.94
CA VAL A 17 -19.39 -9.90 -3.11
C VAL A 17 -18.00 -9.28 -3.07
N PHE A 18 -17.06 -9.91 -2.37
CA PHE A 18 -15.70 -9.41 -2.22
C PHE A 18 -14.68 -10.55 -2.06
N GLY A 19 -13.42 -10.27 -2.37
CA GLY A 19 -12.31 -11.20 -2.18
C GLY A 19 -11.24 -11.06 -3.25
N ASP A 20 -10.02 -11.47 -2.92
CA ASP A 20 -8.88 -11.46 -3.83
C ASP A 20 -8.21 -12.83 -3.86
N GLU A 21 -8.20 -13.48 -5.04
CA GLU A 21 -7.54 -14.78 -5.28
C GLU A 21 -6.05 -14.75 -4.89
N LYS A 22 -5.40 -13.59 -5.02
CA LYS A 22 -3.96 -13.42 -4.85
C LYS A 22 -3.58 -12.76 -3.51
N ASP A 23 -4.55 -12.28 -2.74
CA ASP A 23 -4.33 -11.61 -1.46
C ASP A 23 -5.32 -12.07 -0.39
N LYS A 24 -5.00 -13.25 0.15
CA LYS A 24 -5.78 -13.89 1.21
C LYS A 24 -5.67 -13.08 2.49
N SER A 25 -4.49 -12.50 2.74
CA SER A 25 -4.18 -11.74 3.95
C SER A 25 -5.08 -10.51 4.12
N ARG A 26 -5.19 -9.64 3.09
CA ARG A 26 -6.11 -8.48 3.16
C ARG A 26 -7.57 -8.91 3.23
N THR A 27 -7.95 -9.94 2.48
CA THR A 27 -9.32 -10.47 2.50
C THR A 27 -9.70 -10.93 3.91
N ASN A 28 -8.81 -11.66 4.59
CA ASN A 28 -9.06 -12.15 5.95
C ASN A 28 -9.09 -11.02 6.98
N MET A 29 -8.24 -10.00 6.85
CA MET A 29 -8.31 -8.80 7.71
C MET A 29 -9.63 -8.05 7.55
N PHE A 30 -10.18 -8.01 6.33
CA PHE A 30 -11.48 -7.37 6.08
C PHE A 30 -12.62 -8.18 6.69
N ILE A 31 -12.57 -9.52 6.59
CA ILE A 31 -13.49 -10.43 7.28
C ILE A 31 -13.42 -10.24 8.80
N GLU A 32 -12.21 -10.19 9.36
CA GLU A 32 -12.00 -9.98 10.80
C GLU A 32 -12.65 -8.67 11.27
N MET A 33 -12.42 -7.57 10.55
CA MET A 33 -13.02 -6.28 10.84
C MET A 33 -14.56 -6.37 10.85
N LEU A 34 -15.15 -7.01 9.84
CA LEU A 34 -16.60 -7.17 9.71
C LEU A 34 -17.19 -8.09 10.79
N GLN A 35 -16.51 -9.17 11.16
CA GLN A 35 -16.93 -10.08 12.22
C GLN A 35 -16.89 -9.44 13.61
N ARG A 36 -15.95 -8.51 13.87
CA ARG A 36 -15.98 -7.69 15.10
C ARG A 36 -17.25 -6.85 15.21
N HIS A 37 -17.85 -6.48 14.07
CA HIS A 37 -19.15 -5.82 13.99
C HIS A 37 -20.33 -6.78 13.86
N GLN A 38 -20.12 -8.09 14.04
CA GLN A 38 -21.13 -9.14 13.96
C GLN A 38 -21.84 -9.21 12.60
N VAL A 39 -21.18 -8.77 11.53
CA VAL A 39 -21.70 -8.93 10.17
C VAL A 39 -21.63 -10.39 9.78
N LYS A 40 -22.75 -10.95 9.33
CA LYS A 40 -22.82 -12.30 8.75
C LYS A 40 -22.21 -12.30 7.36
N ILE A 41 -21.25 -13.19 7.16
CA ILE A 41 -20.48 -13.36 5.93
C ILE A 41 -20.59 -14.83 5.53
N TYR A 42 -20.75 -15.09 4.25
CA TYR A 42 -20.87 -16.44 3.70
C TYR A 42 -19.76 -16.67 2.69
N SER A 43 -19.28 -17.90 2.60
CA SER A 43 -18.45 -18.30 1.45
C SER A 43 -19.25 -18.13 0.15
N LEU A 44 -18.57 -17.77 -0.94
CA LEU A 44 -19.19 -17.76 -2.25
C LEU A 44 -19.39 -19.20 -2.74
N LYS A 45 -20.64 -19.60 -2.98
CA LYS A 45 -21.01 -20.96 -3.39
C LYS A 45 -20.64 -21.30 -4.82
N THR A 46 -20.77 -20.34 -5.72
CA THR A 46 -20.53 -20.48 -7.16
C THR A 46 -19.87 -19.23 -7.71
N ASP A 47 -19.00 -19.39 -8.69
CA ASP A 47 -18.37 -18.27 -9.39
C ASP A 47 -19.41 -17.24 -9.85
N VAL A 48 -19.08 -15.96 -9.70
CA VAL A 48 -19.96 -14.86 -10.10
C VAL A 48 -19.16 -13.74 -10.76
N SER A 49 -19.72 -13.19 -11.83
CA SER A 49 -19.22 -11.98 -12.48
C SER A 49 -20.14 -10.81 -12.12
N ALA A 50 -19.58 -9.76 -11.52
CA ALA A 50 -20.32 -8.56 -11.10
C ALA A 50 -19.44 -7.33 -11.21
N ASP A 51 -20.02 -6.21 -11.66
CA ASP A 51 -19.32 -4.93 -11.91
C ASP A 51 -18.01 -5.08 -12.71
N GLY A 52 -18.03 -5.96 -13.73
CA GLY A 52 -16.87 -6.24 -14.58
C GLY A 52 -15.74 -7.03 -13.91
N LYS A 53 -15.95 -7.55 -12.70
CA LYS A 53 -15.00 -8.37 -11.94
C LYS A 53 -15.49 -9.81 -11.83
N ASN A 54 -14.55 -10.74 -11.73
CA ASN A 54 -14.84 -12.17 -11.55
C ASN A 54 -14.45 -12.60 -10.13
N PHE A 55 -15.37 -13.27 -9.46
CA PHE A 55 -15.18 -13.81 -8.11
C PHE A 55 -15.33 -15.32 -8.17
N LYS A 56 -14.34 -16.05 -7.68
CA LYS A 56 -14.33 -17.52 -7.68
C LYS A 56 -14.81 -18.10 -6.35
N ALA A 57 -15.58 -19.17 -6.42
CA ALA A 57 -15.96 -19.95 -5.26
C ALA A 57 -14.70 -20.44 -4.51
N GLY A 58 -14.74 -20.39 -3.17
CA GLY A 58 -13.60 -20.73 -2.31
C GLY A 58 -12.51 -19.65 -2.19
N GLN A 59 -12.61 -18.54 -2.94
CA GLN A 59 -11.67 -17.41 -2.89
C GLN A 59 -12.36 -16.05 -2.63
N ALA A 60 -13.70 -16.05 -2.66
CA ALA A 60 -14.52 -14.87 -2.43
C ALA A 60 -15.66 -15.17 -1.44
N TYR A 61 -16.29 -14.11 -0.98
CA TYR A 61 -17.27 -14.12 0.09
C TYR A 61 -18.44 -13.20 -0.26
N VAL A 62 -19.61 -13.49 0.33
CA VAL A 62 -20.85 -12.77 0.10
C VAL A 62 -21.41 -12.25 1.41
N ILE A 63 -21.86 -11.00 1.41
CA ILE A 63 -22.52 -10.34 2.54
C ILE A 63 -23.92 -9.94 2.10
N PRO A 64 -24.98 -10.66 2.52
CA PRO A 64 -26.34 -10.20 2.28
C PRO A 64 -26.62 -8.91 3.06
N THR A 65 -27.29 -7.95 2.44
CA THR A 65 -27.63 -6.68 3.12
C THR A 65 -28.81 -6.86 4.09
N ALA A 66 -29.63 -7.90 3.90
CA ALA A 66 -30.77 -8.28 4.73
C ALA A 66 -30.36 -8.93 6.07
N GLN A 67 -29.74 -8.12 6.94
CA GLN A 67 -29.36 -8.49 8.29
C GLN A 67 -29.37 -7.28 9.24
N GLN A 68 -29.24 -7.51 10.55
CA GLN A 68 -29.36 -6.44 11.56
C GLN A 68 -28.29 -5.34 11.39
N GLN A 69 -27.12 -5.69 10.88
CA GLN A 69 -25.97 -4.83 10.66
C GLN A 69 -26.06 -4.00 9.35
N PHE A 70 -27.22 -3.93 8.69
CA PHE A 70 -27.42 -3.26 7.40
C PHE A 70 -26.74 -1.88 7.28
N LYS A 71 -26.86 -1.01 8.29
CA LYS A 71 -26.26 0.34 8.26
C LYS A 71 -24.74 0.29 8.20
N ILE A 72 -24.10 -0.61 8.96
CA ILE A 72 -22.65 -0.82 8.92
C ILE A 72 -22.24 -1.34 7.54
N ILE A 73 -22.96 -2.34 7.02
CA ILE A 73 -22.68 -2.93 5.71
C ILE A 73 -22.77 -1.84 4.63
N LYS A 74 -23.85 -1.06 4.64
CA LYS A 74 -24.02 0.07 3.71
C LYS A 74 -22.82 1.03 3.80
N THR A 75 -22.43 1.46 4.99
CA THR A 75 -21.31 2.40 5.18
C THR A 75 -19.95 1.84 4.75
N VAL A 76 -19.69 0.54 4.95
CA VAL A 76 -18.44 -0.12 4.54
C VAL A 76 -18.22 -0.08 3.03
N PHE A 77 -19.31 -0.11 2.24
CA PHE A 77 -19.23 -0.21 0.77
C PHE A 77 -19.72 1.03 0.03
N GLU A 78 -20.55 1.89 0.64
CA GLU A 78 -21.11 3.05 -0.04
C GLU A 78 -20.06 4.11 -0.37
N LYS A 79 -20.31 4.81 -1.47
CA LYS A 79 -19.56 6.00 -1.86
C LYS A 79 -20.47 7.21 -1.64
N THR A 80 -19.97 8.19 -0.91
CA THR A 80 -20.67 9.45 -0.63
C THR A 80 -19.99 10.59 -1.38
N PHE A 81 -20.77 11.42 -2.08
CA PHE A 81 -20.27 12.57 -2.84
C PHE A 81 -20.99 13.89 -2.48
N GLU A 82 -22.16 13.79 -1.88
CA GLU A 82 -22.99 14.92 -1.51
C GLU A 82 -23.03 15.07 0.01
N TYR A 83 -22.75 16.29 0.48
CA TYR A 83 -22.76 16.65 1.89
C TYR A 83 -23.65 17.88 2.08
N LYS A 84 -24.37 17.93 3.19
CA LYS A 84 -25.23 19.09 3.52
C LYS A 84 -24.43 20.35 3.89
N ASP A 85 -23.21 20.15 4.37
CA ASP A 85 -22.28 21.20 4.79
C ASP A 85 -20.87 20.86 4.29
N SER A 86 -20.01 21.87 4.18
CA SER A 86 -18.58 21.77 3.87
C SER A 86 -17.68 21.82 5.11
N LEU A 87 -18.26 21.88 6.32
CA LEU A 87 -17.51 21.85 7.57
C LEU A 87 -17.42 20.43 8.11
N PHE A 88 -16.19 19.92 8.21
CA PHE A 88 -15.90 18.57 8.66
C PHE A 88 -15.04 18.58 9.93
N TYR A 89 -15.24 17.58 10.79
CA TYR A 89 -14.46 17.39 12.02
C TYR A 89 -13.16 16.62 11.79
N ASP A 90 -13.17 15.62 10.88
CA ASP A 90 -12.02 14.72 10.68
C ASP A 90 -11.96 14.11 9.27
N VAL A 91 -12.78 13.10 8.96
CA VAL A 91 -12.77 12.36 7.68
C VAL A 91 -14.15 12.42 7.02
N THR A 92 -14.18 12.68 5.71
CA THR A 92 -15.43 12.78 4.94
C THR A 92 -15.90 11.43 4.37
N ALA A 93 -15.01 10.46 4.17
CA ALA A 93 -15.34 9.19 3.52
C ALA A 93 -14.85 7.94 4.30
N TRP A 94 -15.69 6.91 4.32
CA TRP A 94 -15.52 5.70 5.14
C TRP A 94 -15.66 4.39 4.34
N THR A 95 -15.49 4.43 3.02
CA THR A 95 -15.60 3.24 2.15
C THR A 95 -14.44 2.26 2.41
N MET A 96 -14.61 1.37 3.38
CA MET A 96 -13.56 0.45 3.84
C MET A 96 -13.12 -0.54 2.77
N SER A 97 -14.01 -0.91 1.84
CA SER A 97 -13.62 -1.77 0.71
C SER A 97 -12.54 -1.13 -0.17
N LEU A 98 -12.57 0.20 -0.33
CA LEU A 98 -11.52 0.97 -1.01
C LEU A 98 -10.27 1.13 -0.13
N ALA A 99 -10.44 1.36 1.17
CA ALA A 99 -9.31 1.46 2.12
C ALA A 99 -8.44 0.19 2.12
N PHE A 100 -9.07 -0.98 2.04
CA PHE A 100 -8.37 -2.26 1.94
C PHE A 100 -7.84 -2.53 0.53
N GLY A 101 -8.31 -1.80 -0.49
CA GLY A 101 -7.95 -2.02 -1.89
C GLY A 101 -8.36 -3.41 -2.38
N LEU A 102 -9.51 -3.92 -1.91
CA LEU A 102 -10.00 -5.26 -2.25
C LEU A 102 -10.99 -5.22 -3.42
N PRO A 103 -10.93 -6.19 -4.36
CA PRO A 103 -12.00 -6.39 -5.32
C PRO A 103 -13.34 -6.62 -4.61
N ASN A 104 -14.34 -5.85 -5.00
CA ASN A 104 -15.72 -5.98 -4.52
C ASN A 104 -16.71 -5.54 -5.60
N ALA A 105 -17.95 -6.00 -5.49
CA ALA A 105 -19.04 -5.67 -6.40
C ALA A 105 -20.41 -5.73 -5.72
N GLU A 106 -21.38 -5.01 -6.28
CA GLU A 106 -22.77 -5.00 -5.85
C GLU A 106 -23.59 -6.11 -6.53
N ILE A 107 -24.42 -6.81 -5.76
CA ILE A 107 -25.41 -7.77 -6.26
C ILE A 107 -26.81 -7.18 -6.03
N LYS A 108 -27.51 -6.87 -7.13
CA LYS A 108 -28.83 -6.21 -7.10
C LYS A 108 -30.01 -7.20 -7.09
N THR A 109 -29.75 -8.46 -7.40
CA THR A 109 -30.74 -9.56 -7.38
C THR A 109 -30.66 -10.33 -6.06
N PRO A 110 -31.71 -11.10 -5.69
CA PRO A 110 -31.65 -11.96 -4.52
C PRO A 110 -30.42 -12.90 -4.56
N ALA A 111 -29.56 -12.81 -3.56
CA ALA A 111 -28.27 -13.51 -3.52
C ALA A 111 -28.33 -14.90 -2.87
N THR A 112 -29.52 -15.44 -2.58
CA THR A 112 -29.70 -16.73 -1.87
C THR A 112 -28.97 -17.89 -2.53
N ASN A 113 -28.89 -17.90 -3.87
CA ASN A 113 -28.19 -18.94 -4.62
C ASN A 113 -26.65 -18.81 -4.57
N LEU A 114 -26.12 -17.65 -4.15
CA LEU A 114 -24.69 -17.38 -4.03
C LEU A 114 -24.15 -17.70 -2.63
N LEU A 115 -25.02 -17.81 -1.62
CA LEU A 115 -24.62 -18.06 -0.24
C LEU A 115 -24.18 -19.52 -0.07
N GLY A 116 -22.91 -19.71 0.28
CA GLY A 116 -22.38 -20.97 0.81
C GLY A 116 -22.52 -21.03 2.33
N ASP A 117 -21.55 -21.66 2.99
CA ASP A 117 -21.54 -21.76 4.46
C ASP A 117 -21.30 -20.40 5.12
N GLU A 118 -22.01 -20.14 6.24
CA GLU A 118 -21.78 -18.96 7.10
C GLU A 118 -20.42 -19.09 7.79
N LEU A 119 -19.62 -18.02 7.75
CA LEU A 119 -18.34 -17.96 8.45
C LEU A 119 -18.55 -17.77 9.95
N THR A 120 -18.20 -18.78 10.74
CA THR A 120 -18.26 -18.74 12.21
C THR A 120 -16.97 -18.20 12.85
N ALA A 121 -15.88 -18.12 12.09
CA ALA A 121 -14.60 -17.56 12.52
C ALA A 121 -13.87 -16.93 11.33
N THR A 122 -12.87 -16.08 11.61
CA THR A 122 -12.02 -15.52 10.55
C THR A 122 -11.13 -16.64 10.01
N PRO A 123 -11.05 -16.83 8.68
CA PRO A 123 -10.10 -17.78 8.10
C PRO A 123 -8.66 -17.40 8.46
N VAL A 124 -7.85 -18.38 8.84
CA VAL A 124 -6.41 -18.14 9.06
C VAL A 124 -5.70 -18.17 7.71
N ALA A 125 -4.97 -17.11 7.38
CA ALA A 125 -4.10 -17.10 6.20
C ALA A 125 -2.79 -17.83 6.53
N GLU A 126 -2.79 -19.16 6.41
CA GLU A 126 -1.55 -19.94 6.44
C GLU A 126 -0.96 -20.03 5.03
N GLY A 127 0.33 -19.73 4.92
CA GLY A 127 1.07 -20.00 3.69
C GLY A 127 1.46 -21.47 3.61
N LYS A 128 1.64 -21.98 2.40
CA LYS A 128 2.02 -23.38 2.16
C LYS A 128 3.39 -23.47 1.52
N LEU A 129 4.16 -24.48 1.88
CA LEU A 129 5.35 -24.88 1.14
C LEU A 129 4.97 -26.02 0.16
N ILE A 130 5.05 -25.73 -1.13
CA ILE A 130 4.63 -26.61 -2.23
C ILE A 130 5.88 -27.20 -2.89
N GLY A 131 5.95 -28.54 -3.00
CA GLY A 131 7.04 -29.24 -3.68
C GLY A 131 8.19 -29.75 -2.78
N GLY A 132 8.10 -29.57 -1.45
CA GLY A 132 9.06 -30.17 -0.50
C GLY A 132 10.45 -29.54 -0.53
N VAL A 133 11.48 -30.30 -0.12
CA VAL A 133 12.86 -29.83 -0.07
C VAL A 133 13.40 -29.59 -1.49
N SER A 134 13.95 -28.42 -1.74
CA SER A 134 14.61 -28.05 -3.01
C SER A 134 16.13 -28.14 -2.90
N SER A 135 16.77 -28.62 -3.97
CA SER A 135 18.22 -28.51 -4.18
C SER A 135 18.64 -27.28 -5.01
N ASN A 136 17.68 -26.52 -5.56
CA ASN A 136 17.95 -25.43 -6.49
C ASN A 136 17.47 -24.08 -5.99
N ALA A 137 16.15 -23.87 -5.84
CA ALA A 137 15.59 -22.61 -5.35
C ALA A 137 14.18 -22.77 -4.78
N TYR A 138 13.80 -21.80 -3.95
CA TYR A 138 12.41 -21.56 -3.53
C TYR A 138 11.92 -20.23 -4.09
N ILE A 139 10.65 -20.15 -4.46
CA ILE A 139 10.06 -18.98 -5.12
C ILE A 139 8.74 -18.62 -4.45
N PHE A 140 8.49 -17.33 -4.22
CA PHE A 140 7.17 -16.87 -3.81
C PHE A 140 6.77 -15.59 -4.53
N ARG A 141 5.47 -15.43 -4.75
CA ARG A 141 4.88 -14.26 -5.40
C ARG A 141 4.82 -13.08 -4.42
N TRP A 142 4.77 -11.87 -4.97
CA TRP A 142 4.75 -10.64 -4.18
C TRP A 142 3.35 -10.05 -3.96
N ASP A 143 2.33 -10.68 -4.56
CA ASP A 143 0.95 -10.17 -4.58
C ASP A 143 0.33 -10.11 -3.18
N ASP A 144 0.46 -11.18 -2.39
CA ASP A 144 -0.11 -11.21 -1.04
C ASP A 144 0.50 -10.12 -0.15
N TYR A 145 -0.35 -9.51 0.66
CA TYR A 145 0.02 -8.38 1.49
C TYR A 145 1.16 -8.65 2.46
N TYR A 146 1.31 -9.86 2.98
CA TYR A 146 2.39 -10.22 3.91
C TYR A 146 3.67 -10.75 3.22
N ALA A 147 3.79 -10.67 1.89
CA ALA A 147 5.05 -11.02 1.20
C ALA A 147 6.30 -10.27 1.73
N PRO A 148 6.25 -8.96 2.08
CA PRO A 148 7.36 -8.27 2.72
C PRO A 148 7.76 -8.86 4.08
N LYS A 149 6.77 -9.33 4.86
CA LYS A 149 7.00 -9.97 6.17
C LYS A 149 7.76 -11.28 6.01
N LEU A 150 7.35 -12.11 5.05
CA LEU A 150 8.06 -13.36 4.75
C LEU A 150 9.49 -13.08 4.29
N LEU A 151 9.69 -12.16 3.34
CA LEU A 151 11.01 -11.78 2.86
C LEU A 151 11.92 -11.33 4.00
N TYR A 152 11.45 -10.43 4.86
CA TYR A 152 12.24 -9.92 5.97
C TYR A 152 12.58 -11.01 6.99
N ARG A 153 11.64 -11.91 7.32
CA ARG A 153 11.90 -13.06 8.20
C ARG A 153 13.01 -13.96 7.67
N LEU A 154 13.11 -14.14 6.35
CA LEU A 154 14.15 -14.95 5.72
C LEU A 154 15.49 -14.23 5.72
N GLN A 155 15.51 -12.97 5.29
CA GLN A 155 16.75 -12.18 5.21
C GLN A 155 17.35 -11.86 6.58
N SER A 156 16.52 -11.62 7.61
CA SER A 156 17.00 -11.41 9.00
C SER A 156 17.67 -12.64 9.60
N ARG A 157 17.40 -13.84 9.04
CA ARG A 157 18.08 -15.10 9.38
C ARG A 157 19.32 -15.37 8.51
N GLY A 158 19.72 -14.39 7.71
CA GLY A 158 20.92 -14.43 6.86
C GLY A 158 20.73 -15.12 5.51
N LEU A 159 19.49 -15.43 5.10
CA LEU A 159 19.24 -16.04 3.79
C LEU A 159 19.32 -14.99 2.68
N ILE A 160 20.04 -15.33 1.61
CA ILE A 160 20.21 -14.48 0.44
C ILE A 160 19.01 -14.66 -0.49
N THR A 161 18.40 -13.56 -0.91
CA THR A 161 17.26 -13.56 -1.83
C THR A 161 17.52 -12.64 -3.01
N LYS A 162 16.79 -12.91 -4.09
CA LYS A 162 16.74 -12.13 -5.32
C LYS A 162 15.29 -11.78 -5.63
N VAL A 163 15.11 -10.74 -6.43
CA VAL A 163 13.79 -10.30 -6.92
C VAL A 163 13.75 -10.36 -8.44
N ALA A 164 12.63 -10.84 -8.97
CA ALA A 164 12.39 -10.86 -10.40
C ALA A 164 11.92 -9.49 -10.89
N THR A 165 12.67 -8.92 -11.83
CA THR A 165 12.31 -7.67 -12.53
C THR A 165 11.59 -7.93 -13.85
N GLN A 166 11.32 -9.20 -14.18
CA GLN A 166 10.53 -9.64 -15.33
C GLN A 166 9.68 -10.87 -14.95
N LYS A 167 8.66 -11.16 -15.77
CA LYS A 167 7.82 -12.34 -15.61
C LYS A 167 8.57 -13.61 -16.03
N PHE A 168 8.29 -14.71 -15.35
CA PHE A 168 8.84 -16.03 -15.68
C PHE A 168 7.90 -17.15 -15.21
N GLY A 169 8.16 -18.37 -15.65
CA GLY A 169 7.45 -19.57 -15.23
C GLY A 169 8.39 -20.66 -14.76
N ALA A 170 7.93 -21.48 -13.80
CA ALA A 170 8.67 -22.63 -13.30
C ALA A 170 7.80 -23.89 -13.26
N GLY A 171 8.40 -25.05 -13.52
CA GLY A 171 7.73 -26.33 -13.36
C GLY A 171 7.76 -26.77 -11.89
N ILE A 172 6.59 -26.90 -11.26
CA ILE A 172 6.43 -27.31 -9.87
C ILE A 172 5.50 -28.53 -9.83
N ASN A 173 6.00 -29.69 -9.39
CA ASN A 173 5.24 -30.95 -9.34
C ASN A 173 4.49 -31.29 -10.65
N GLY A 174 5.14 -31.07 -11.80
CA GLY A 174 4.53 -31.32 -13.12
C GLY A 174 3.50 -30.28 -13.58
N LYS A 175 3.26 -29.21 -12.80
CA LYS A 175 2.44 -28.06 -13.20
C LYS A 175 3.33 -26.87 -13.54
N GLN A 176 2.90 -26.06 -14.50
CA GLN A 176 3.56 -24.80 -14.81
C GLN A 176 2.99 -23.69 -13.92
N GLU A 177 3.84 -23.09 -13.11
CA GLU A 177 3.51 -21.96 -12.24
C GLU A 177 4.06 -20.67 -12.85
N ALA A 178 3.24 -19.62 -12.91
CA ALA A 178 3.65 -18.31 -13.40
C ALA A 178 4.00 -17.35 -12.25
N PHE A 179 5.04 -16.55 -12.45
CA PHE A 179 5.57 -15.59 -11.50
C PHE A 179 5.69 -14.20 -12.14
N GLY A 180 5.25 -13.19 -11.41
CA GLY A 180 5.22 -11.80 -11.86
C GLY A 180 6.42 -10.99 -11.39
N TYR A 181 6.40 -9.70 -11.73
CA TYR A 181 7.31 -8.72 -11.17
C TYR A 181 7.28 -8.71 -9.64
N GLY A 182 8.45 -8.55 -9.02
CA GLY A 182 8.59 -8.56 -7.57
C GLY A 182 8.65 -9.95 -6.93
N SER A 183 8.39 -11.03 -7.69
CA SER A 183 8.50 -12.39 -7.15
C SER A 183 9.90 -12.63 -6.60
N ILE A 184 9.98 -13.25 -5.43
CA ILE A 184 11.23 -13.48 -4.72
C ILE A 184 11.74 -14.88 -5.02
N VAL A 185 13.04 -14.96 -5.30
CA VAL A 185 13.78 -16.21 -5.51
C VAL A 185 14.79 -16.34 -4.38
N LEU A 186 14.77 -17.48 -3.70
CA LEU A 186 15.77 -17.88 -2.70
C LEU A 186 16.59 -19.03 -3.29
N PRO A 187 17.78 -18.77 -3.87
CA PRO A 187 18.61 -19.82 -4.43
C PRO A 187 19.25 -20.64 -3.30
N VAL A 188 19.22 -21.96 -3.40
CA VAL A 188 19.70 -22.87 -2.34
C VAL A 188 21.22 -22.97 -2.34
N LYS A 189 21.85 -23.08 -3.51
CA LYS A 189 23.29 -23.40 -3.63
C LYS A 189 24.25 -22.28 -3.19
N ILE A 190 23.79 -21.03 -3.11
CA ILE A 190 24.63 -19.89 -2.71
C ILE A 190 24.56 -19.58 -1.21
N GLN A 191 23.74 -20.32 -0.46
CA GLN A 191 23.56 -20.11 0.97
C GLN A 191 24.70 -20.76 1.75
N ASN A 192 25.06 -20.17 2.90
CA ASN A 192 25.97 -20.78 3.87
C ASN A 192 25.22 -21.72 4.84
N ARG A 193 24.22 -22.46 4.34
CA ARG A 193 23.26 -23.26 5.12
C ARG A 193 22.94 -24.54 4.36
N SER A 194 22.61 -25.62 5.07
CA SER A 194 22.21 -26.88 4.43
C SER A 194 20.80 -26.79 3.82
N GLU A 195 20.50 -27.64 2.84
CA GLU A 195 19.17 -27.69 2.19
C GLU A 195 18.06 -27.95 3.21
N ALA A 196 18.31 -28.84 4.19
CA ALA A 196 17.39 -29.16 5.27
C ALA A 196 17.16 -27.98 6.22
N GLU A 197 18.22 -27.23 6.54
CA GLU A 197 18.10 -26.04 7.39
C GLU A 197 17.32 -24.93 6.69
N ILE A 198 17.57 -24.68 5.40
CA ILE A 198 16.82 -23.70 4.60
C ILE A 198 15.33 -24.07 4.58
N PHE A 199 15.02 -25.34 4.35
CA PHE A 199 13.65 -25.85 4.35
C PHE A 199 12.95 -25.62 5.70
N GLN A 200 13.63 -25.88 6.81
CA GLN A 200 13.09 -25.64 8.15
C GLN A 200 12.85 -24.14 8.40
N LEU A 201 13.82 -23.28 8.06
CA LEU A 201 13.69 -21.83 8.22
C LEU A 201 12.52 -21.28 7.40
N LEU A 202 12.28 -21.81 6.20
CA LEU A 202 11.13 -21.46 5.36
C LEU A 202 9.81 -21.88 6.01
N ASN A 203 9.67 -23.14 6.42
CA ASN A 203 8.45 -23.62 7.09
C ASN A 203 8.10 -22.78 8.32
N ASP A 204 9.09 -22.33 9.09
CA ASP A 204 8.84 -21.46 10.24
C ASP A 204 8.54 -20.01 9.84
N ALA A 205 9.12 -19.50 8.76
CA ALA A 205 8.90 -18.13 8.31
C ALA A 205 7.53 -17.90 7.67
N ILE A 206 6.97 -18.93 7.01
CA ILE A 206 5.70 -18.90 6.26
C ILE A 206 4.47 -18.83 7.19
N LYS A 207 4.59 -19.33 8.43
CA LYS A 207 3.48 -19.37 9.40
C LYS A 207 2.86 -17.98 9.60
N GLY A 208 1.55 -17.88 9.43
CA GLY A 208 0.77 -16.65 9.59
C GLY A 208 1.03 -15.55 8.55
N THR A 209 1.49 -15.88 7.34
CA THR A 209 1.66 -14.90 6.25
C THR A 209 0.70 -15.09 5.08
N GLY A 210 0.02 -16.22 4.92
CA GLY A 210 -0.81 -16.52 3.74
C GLY A 210 -0.03 -16.72 2.42
N VAL A 211 1.30 -16.52 2.44
CA VAL A 211 2.16 -16.57 1.24
C VAL A 211 2.58 -18.00 0.94
N ASP A 212 2.21 -18.49 -0.24
CA ASP A 212 2.65 -19.80 -0.72
C ASP A 212 4.08 -19.72 -1.31
N VAL A 213 4.92 -20.69 -0.93
CA VAL A 213 6.31 -20.85 -1.39
C VAL A 213 6.44 -22.12 -2.21
N TYR A 214 7.07 -22.02 -3.37
CA TYR A 214 7.18 -23.07 -4.37
C TYR A 214 8.63 -23.54 -4.47
N SER A 215 8.86 -24.84 -4.26
CA SER A 215 10.15 -25.50 -4.47
C SER A 215 10.34 -25.81 -5.95
N THR A 216 11.44 -25.33 -6.54
CA THR A 216 11.81 -25.70 -7.91
C THR A 216 13.02 -26.62 -7.91
N GLY A 217 12.96 -27.71 -8.68
CA GLY A 217 14.08 -28.63 -8.90
C GLY A 217 15.05 -28.22 -10.01
N SER A 218 14.70 -27.20 -10.82
CA SER A 218 15.50 -26.77 -11.99
C SER A 218 15.63 -25.25 -12.08
N SER A 219 16.79 -24.78 -12.53
CA SER A 219 17.03 -23.35 -12.79
C SER A 219 16.46 -22.87 -14.14
N LEU A 220 16.06 -23.80 -15.01
CA LEU A 220 15.46 -23.51 -16.31
C LEU A 220 14.01 -23.11 -16.15
N SER A 221 13.65 -21.97 -16.75
CA SER A 221 12.26 -21.53 -16.82
C SER A 221 11.47 -22.38 -17.82
N VAL A 222 10.17 -22.55 -17.56
CA VAL A 222 9.22 -23.16 -18.53
C VAL A 222 8.59 -22.07 -19.42
N GLY A 223 9.04 -20.83 -19.27
CA GLY A 223 8.61 -19.66 -20.05
C GLY A 223 9.10 -18.35 -19.41
N GLY A 224 9.42 -17.35 -20.22
CA GLY A 224 10.00 -16.07 -19.75
C GLY A 224 11.50 -16.16 -19.46
N VAL A 225 11.99 -15.42 -18.48
CA VAL A 225 13.43 -15.37 -18.14
C VAL A 225 13.85 -16.48 -17.17
N ASP A 226 15.08 -16.95 -17.31
CA ASP A 226 15.65 -17.95 -16.40
C ASP A 226 16.05 -17.37 -15.04
N LEU A 227 16.07 -18.25 -14.02
CA LEU A 227 16.44 -17.91 -12.64
C LEU A 227 17.91 -17.48 -12.49
N GLY A 228 18.75 -17.77 -13.49
CA GLY A 228 20.15 -17.34 -13.57
C GLY A 228 20.37 -16.02 -14.31
N SER A 229 19.32 -15.41 -14.89
CA SER A 229 19.45 -14.22 -15.73
C SER A 229 19.69 -12.93 -14.94
N ASN A 230 20.11 -11.86 -15.64
CA ASN A 230 20.26 -10.51 -15.07
C ASN A 230 18.93 -9.86 -14.65
N SER A 231 17.79 -10.50 -14.97
CA SER A 231 16.46 -10.09 -14.52
C SER A 231 16.16 -10.54 -13.08
N MET A 232 17.11 -11.21 -12.42
CA MET A 232 17.07 -11.56 -11.00
C MET A 232 18.00 -10.64 -10.22
N ALA A 233 17.48 -9.49 -9.78
CA ALA A 233 18.25 -8.49 -9.05
C ALA A 233 18.51 -8.94 -7.60
N ASN A 234 19.69 -8.64 -7.07
CA ASN A 234 19.96 -8.83 -5.64
C ASN A 234 19.18 -7.80 -4.83
N ILE A 235 18.66 -8.23 -3.69
CA ILE A 235 17.97 -7.36 -2.73
C ILE A 235 18.58 -7.56 -1.35
N ARG A 236 18.84 -6.45 -0.65
CA ARG A 236 19.37 -6.47 0.72
C ARG A 236 18.25 -6.39 1.73
N ALA A 237 18.51 -6.92 2.92
CA ALA A 237 17.63 -6.71 4.06
C ALA A 237 17.49 -5.21 4.35
N PRO A 238 16.26 -4.68 4.52
CA PRO A 238 16.07 -3.30 4.92
C PRO A 238 16.62 -3.09 6.34
N ARG A 239 17.48 -2.09 6.49
CA ARG A 239 18.00 -1.58 7.76
C ARG A 239 17.55 -0.14 7.85
N VAL A 240 16.47 0.07 8.60
CA VAL A 240 15.65 1.28 8.52
C VAL A 240 15.90 2.20 9.70
N MET A 241 16.14 3.47 9.38
CA MET A 241 16.04 4.58 10.32
C MET A 241 14.83 5.43 9.93
N MET A 242 14.14 5.99 10.93
CA MET A 242 13.07 6.97 10.71
C MET A 242 13.32 8.19 11.59
N PHE A 243 13.11 9.38 11.03
CA PHE A 243 13.08 10.60 11.84
C PHE A 243 11.84 10.63 12.73
N GLY A 244 12.00 11.08 13.97
CA GLY A 244 10.91 11.32 14.90
C GLY A 244 11.23 12.49 15.83
N GLY A 245 10.39 12.70 16.84
CA GLY A 245 10.58 13.79 17.80
C GLY A 245 10.20 15.15 17.23
N ASN A 246 10.81 16.21 17.77
CA ASN A 246 10.46 17.57 17.38
C ASN A 246 10.71 17.82 15.88
N GLY A 247 9.80 18.54 15.23
CA GLY A 247 9.84 18.78 13.78
C GLY A 247 9.17 17.71 12.91
N THR A 248 8.64 16.64 13.51
CA THR A 248 7.90 15.56 12.81
C THR A 248 6.45 15.45 13.28
N SER A 249 5.58 14.91 12.43
CA SER A 249 4.21 14.53 12.72
C SER A 249 4.20 13.27 13.58
N ALA A 250 3.75 13.39 14.84
CA ALA A 250 3.68 12.25 15.74
C ALA A 250 2.71 11.16 15.26
N THR A 251 1.65 11.53 14.53
CA THR A 251 0.69 10.59 13.96
C THR A 251 1.32 9.77 12.84
N ASP A 252 2.03 10.40 11.89
CA ASP A 252 2.71 9.70 10.80
C ASP A 252 3.80 8.77 11.34
N VAL A 253 4.59 9.26 12.29
CA VAL A 253 5.62 8.46 12.98
C VAL A 253 4.98 7.21 13.60
N GLY A 254 3.87 7.37 14.32
CA GLY A 254 3.16 6.26 14.96
C GLY A 254 2.58 5.26 13.97
N GLU A 255 1.99 5.73 12.87
CA GLU A 255 1.39 4.89 11.83
C GLU A 255 2.45 4.08 11.08
N ILE A 256 3.55 4.72 10.66
CA ILE A 256 4.67 4.04 10.01
C ILE A 256 5.32 3.05 10.97
N TRP A 257 5.54 3.44 12.24
CA TRP A 257 6.15 2.55 13.23
C TRP A 257 5.28 1.32 13.47
N HIS A 258 3.96 1.49 13.67
CA HIS A 258 3.02 0.39 13.83
C HIS A 258 3.01 -0.54 12.61
N LEU A 259 2.99 0.02 11.39
CA LEU A 259 3.07 -0.77 10.15
C LEU A 259 4.34 -1.63 10.14
N MET A 260 5.49 -1.00 10.34
CA MET A 260 6.78 -1.68 10.22
C MET A 260 6.96 -2.73 11.31
N ASP A 261 6.72 -2.38 12.57
CA ASP A 261 6.98 -3.23 13.74
C ASP A 261 5.89 -4.29 13.94
N GLN A 262 4.64 -3.86 14.17
CA GLN A 262 3.57 -4.76 14.58
C GLN A 262 3.07 -5.65 13.43
N ARG A 263 2.95 -5.06 12.24
CA ARG A 263 2.35 -5.76 11.10
C ARG A 263 3.39 -6.59 10.33
N PHE A 264 4.54 -5.99 10.01
CA PHE A 264 5.58 -6.62 9.17
C PHE A 264 6.79 -7.16 9.95
N GLY A 265 6.97 -6.80 11.22
CA GLY A 265 8.12 -7.26 12.02
C GLY A 265 9.46 -6.72 11.52
N ILE A 266 9.47 -5.58 10.84
CA ILE A 266 10.65 -4.88 10.35
C ILE A 266 11.03 -3.80 11.38
N PRO A 267 12.16 -3.92 12.09
CA PRO A 267 12.56 -2.98 13.11
C PRO A 267 12.96 -1.63 12.49
N VAL A 268 12.52 -0.57 13.13
CA VAL A 268 12.84 0.82 12.74
C VAL A 268 13.56 1.50 13.90
N SER A 269 14.73 2.07 13.62
CA SER A 269 15.42 2.93 14.59
C SER A 269 14.85 4.35 14.48
N ILE A 270 14.01 4.74 15.44
CA ILE A 270 13.47 6.11 15.51
C ILE A 270 14.53 7.03 16.10
N VAL A 271 14.91 8.04 15.36
CA VAL A 271 15.96 9.00 15.72
C VAL A 271 15.34 10.40 15.79
N ASP A 272 15.53 11.05 16.93
CA ASP A 272 15.17 12.46 17.07
C ASP A 272 15.92 13.32 16.04
N VAL A 273 15.22 14.20 15.33
CA VAL A 273 15.77 15.09 14.30
C VAL A 273 17.04 15.81 14.81
N ASP A 274 17.02 16.32 16.04
CA ASP A 274 18.13 17.09 16.63
C ASP A 274 19.38 16.22 16.87
N ARG A 275 19.22 14.91 16.94
CA ARG A 275 20.31 13.96 17.21
C ARG A 275 20.95 13.38 15.96
N PHE A 276 20.43 13.68 14.77
CA PHE A 276 20.87 13.05 13.52
C PHE A 276 22.37 13.18 13.27
N ASN A 277 22.97 14.32 13.62
CA ASN A 277 24.41 14.56 13.46
C ASN A 277 25.27 13.55 14.21
N ALA A 278 24.84 13.06 15.38
CA ALA A 278 25.56 12.07 16.17
C ALA A 278 25.38 10.62 15.69
N ILE A 279 24.41 10.33 14.82
CA ILE A 279 24.10 8.96 14.40
C ILE A 279 25.02 8.47 13.29
N ASN A 280 25.57 7.26 13.40
CA ASN A 280 26.25 6.62 12.28
C ASN A 280 25.23 6.13 11.23
N THR A 281 25.07 6.89 10.15
CA THR A 281 24.10 6.60 9.07
C THR A 281 24.49 5.43 8.18
N ALA A 282 25.75 4.97 8.20
CA ALA A 282 26.22 3.83 7.41
C ALA A 282 25.59 2.49 7.84
N ARG A 283 24.97 2.45 9.03
CA ARG A 283 24.21 1.29 9.53
C ARG A 283 22.90 1.07 8.78
N TYR A 284 22.40 2.09 8.08
CA TYR A 284 21.09 2.09 7.43
C TYR A 284 21.24 2.18 5.91
N ASN A 285 20.36 1.49 5.19
CA ASN A 285 20.20 1.65 3.73
C ASN A 285 18.90 2.39 3.37
N VAL A 286 17.99 2.55 4.33
CA VAL A 286 16.74 3.31 4.17
C VAL A 286 16.61 4.32 5.31
N ILE A 287 16.31 5.57 4.95
CA ILE A 287 15.88 6.61 5.89
C ILE A 287 14.46 7.02 5.51
N ILE A 288 13.58 7.08 6.50
CA ILE A 288 12.20 7.57 6.35
C ILE A 288 12.09 8.94 6.99
N MET A 289 11.51 9.89 6.26
CA MET A 289 11.10 11.22 6.70
C MET A 289 9.57 11.29 6.68
N PRO A 290 8.90 11.02 7.82
CA PRO A 290 7.45 11.24 7.97
C PRO A 290 7.09 12.72 7.76
N SER A 291 5.80 13.04 7.62
CA SER A 291 5.36 14.44 7.51
C SER A 291 5.94 15.31 8.63
N GLY A 292 6.29 16.56 8.34
CA GLY A 292 6.95 17.42 9.32
C GLY A 292 7.55 18.69 8.72
N SER A 293 7.87 19.65 9.59
CA SER A 293 8.47 20.92 9.19
C SER A 293 10.00 20.84 9.05
N TYR A 294 10.65 19.94 9.79
CA TYR A 294 12.11 19.75 9.82
C TYR A 294 12.90 21.07 9.97
N SER A 295 12.32 22.08 10.63
CA SER A 295 12.97 23.38 10.83
C SER A 295 14.19 23.30 11.76
N ASN A 296 14.27 22.25 12.55
CA ASN A 296 15.36 21.93 13.48
C ASN A 296 16.44 21.02 12.86
N LEU A 297 16.28 20.56 11.60
CA LEU A 297 17.34 19.83 10.91
C LEU A 297 18.40 20.83 10.36
N ASP A 298 19.44 21.05 11.17
CA ASP A 298 20.48 22.04 10.90
C ASP A 298 21.28 21.78 9.60
N LYS A 299 22.02 22.78 9.13
CA LYS A 299 22.73 22.71 7.84
C LYS A 299 23.73 21.55 7.76
N ASN A 300 24.43 21.22 8.85
CA ASN A 300 25.37 20.09 8.89
C ASN A 300 24.62 18.76 8.74
N ALA A 301 23.48 18.62 9.42
CA ALA A 301 22.60 17.47 9.33
C ALA A 301 22.03 17.31 7.92
N GLN A 302 21.66 18.41 7.26
CA GLN A 302 21.21 18.39 5.87
C GLN A 302 22.31 17.93 4.91
N ASP A 303 23.54 18.44 5.05
CA ASP A 303 24.66 18.07 4.18
C ASP A 303 25.10 16.62 4.40
N LYS A 304 25.03 16.15 5.65
CA LYS A 304 25.20 14.73 5.99
C LYS A 304 24.12 13.86 5.34
N LEU A 305 22.86 14.29 5.37
CA LEU A 305 21.77 13.57 4.71
C LEU A 305 21.98 13.52 3.19
N ARG A 306 22.29 14.66 2.54
CA ARG A 306 22.63 14.71 1.10
C ARG A 306 23.76 13.74 0.75
N THR A 307 24.82 13.72 1.55
CA THR A 307 25.96 12.82 1.36
C THR A 307 25.56 11.35 1.47
N TRP A 308 24.72 11.02 2.46
CA TRP A 308 24.22 9.65 2.64
C TRP A 308 23.34 9.20 1.46
N ILE A 309 22.43 10.06 1.00
CA ILE A 309 21.61 9.77 -0.19
C ILE A 309 22.54 9.59 -1.39
N ALA A 310 23.43 10.56 -1.68
CA ALA A 310 24.38 10.48 -2.80
C ALA A 310 25.25 9.22 -2.77
N GLY A 311 25.54 8.70 -1.58
CA GLY A 311 26.26 7.45 -1.36
C GLY A 311 25.54 6.18 -1.83
N GLY A 312 24.22 6.23 -2.08
CA GLY A 312 23.41 5.09 -2.52
C GLY A 312 22.22 4.78 -1.61
N GLY A 313 21.93 5.62 -0.61
CA GLY A 313 20.79 5.44 0.29
C GLY A 313 19.45 5.68 -0.40
N THR A 314 18.39 5.06 0.12
CA THR A 314 17.00 5.33 -0.26
C THR A 314 16.35 6.20 0.81
N LEU A 315 16.03 7.45 0.46
CA LEU A 315 15.23 8.34 1.28
C LEU A 315 13.76 8.22 0.88
N ILE A 316 12.87 8.03 1.85
CA ILE A 316 11.41 8.00 1.64
C ILE A 316 10.83 9.17 2.42
N ALA A 317 10.13 10.08 1.75
CA ALA A 317 9.51 11.24 2.38
C ALA A 317 8.00 11.25 2.14
N THR A 318 7.23 11.58 3.18
CA THR A 318 5.77 11.67 3.11
C THR A 318 5.28 13.10 3.34
N GLU A 319 4.20 13.48 2.64
CA GLU A 319 3.48 14.73 2.80
C GLU A 319 4.41 15.96 2.87
N ASP A 320 4.37 16.76 3.93
CA ASP A 320 5.14 18.01 4.03
C ASP A 320 6.66 17.82 4.02
N ALA A 321 7.16 16.63 4.34
CA ALA A 321 8.58 16.31 4.22
C ALA A 321 9.05 16.42 2.76
N THR A 322 8.17 16.08 1.79
CA THR A 322 8.47 16.20 0.36
C THR A 322 8.67 17.65 -0.05
N ASN A 323 7.81 18.55 0.44
CA ASN A 323 7.92 19.99 0.23
C ASN A 323 9.18 20.58 0.88
N TRP A 324 9.51 20.13 2.10
CA TRP A 324 10.74 20.53 2.77
C TRP A 324 11.99 20.10 1.98
N LEU A 325 12.02 18.87 1.45
CA LEU A 325 13.13 18.37 0.63
C LEU A 325 13.28 19.16 -0.67
N ALA A 326 12.17 19.52 -1.32
CA ALA A 326 12.17 20.32 -2.54
C ALA A 326 12.76 21.72 -2.29
N LYS A 327 12.32 22.41 -1.24
CA LYS A 327 12.85 23.72 -0.83
C LYS A 327 14.34 23.69 -0.48
N ASN A 328 14.84 22.55 -0.02
CA ASN A 328 16.25 22.33 0.32
C ASN A 328 17.05 21.70 -0.83
N GLY A 329 16.49 21.58 -2.03
CA GLY A 329 17.19 21.11 -3.23
C GLY A 329 17.65 19.65 -3.17
N MET A 330 16.95 18.79 -2.41
CA MET A 330 17.23 17.35 -2.35
C MET A 330 16.39 16.53 -3.34
N THR A 331 15.36 17.14 -3.92
CA THR A 331 14.42 16.57 -4.91
C THR A 331 14.01 17.70 -5.86
N LYS A 332 13.59 17.36 -7.08
CA LYS A 332 13.19 18.32 -8.12
C LYS A 332 11.68 18.46 -8.24
N VAL A 333 10.92 17.80 -7.36
CA VAL A 333 9.45 17.85 -7.40
C VAL A 333 8.92 19.28 -7.28
N LEU A 334 7.87 19.54 -8.04
CA LEU A 334 7.18 20.82 -8.07
C LEU A 334 5.76 20.65 -7.52
N PHE A 335 5.25 21.69 -6.87
CA PHE A 335 3.90 21.71 -6.33
C PHE A 335 3.08 22.81 -7.00
N ARG A 336 1.83 22.48 -7.35
CA ARG A 336 0.85 23.46 -7.79
C ARG A 336 0.39 24.30 -6.60
N ASP A 337 0.17 25.59 -6.86
CA ASP A 337 -0.32 26.49 -5.83
C ASP A 337 -1.77 26.16 -5.45
N ALA A 338 -1.98 25.78 -4.18
CA ALA A 338 -3.30 25.52 -3.62
C ALA A 338 -4.09 26.82 -3.33
N ALA A 339 -3.47 28.00 -3.32
CA ALA A 339 -4.17 29.26 -3.09
C ALA A 339 -5.13 29.62 -4.24
N ASP A 340 -6.32 30.12 -3.90
CA ASP A 340 -7.18 30.80 -4.86
C ASP A 340 -6.71 32.25 -5.01
N LYS A 341 -6.84 32.82 -6.21
CA LYS A 341 -6.69 34.26 -6.39
C LYS A 341 -7.76 34.96 -5.56
N LYS A 342 -7.33 35.67 -4.50
CA LYS A 342 -8.22 36.47 -3.67
C LYS A 342 -8.57 37.75 -4.41
N ASP A 343 -9.85 38.09 -4.49
CA ASP A 343 -10.26 39.44 -4.88
C ASP A 343 -9.97 40.38 -3.71
N SER A 344 -8.89 41.16 -3.83
CA SER A 344 -8.48 42.12 -2.81
C SER A 344 -9.42 43.32 -2.67
N THR A 345 -10.39 43.47 -3.58
CA THR A 345 -11.39 44.54 -3.57
C THR A 345 -12.71 44.14 -2.93
N ALA A 346 -12.93 42.84 -2.71
CA ALA A 346 -14.14 42.33 -2.08
C ALA A 346 -14.15 42.57 -0.56
N MET A 347 -15.25 43.14 -0.04
CA MET A 347 -15.54 43.23 1.39
C MET A 347 -16.43 42.06 1.81
N LEU A 348 -15.85 41.03 2.42
CA LEU A 348 -16.58 39.85 2.89
C LEU A 348 -16.91 39.96 4.39
N PRO A 349 -18.07 39.46 4.86
CA PRO A 349 -18.39 39.44 6.27
C PRO A 349 -17.36 38.63 7.09
N TYR A 350 -16.74 39.27 8.07
CA TYR A 350 -15.64 38.65 8.85
C TYR A 350 -16.05 37.35 9.56
N TYR A 351 -17.31 37.24 9.99
CA TYR A 351 -17.81 36.05 10.69
C TYR A 351 -17.79 34.78 9.79
N LEU A 352 -17.81 34.92 8.47
CA LEU A 352 -17.73 33.81 7.51
C LEU A 352 -16.29 33.37 7.24
N ARG A 353 -15.28 34.17 7.61
CA ARG A 353 -13.87 33.92 7.27
C ARG A 353 -13.39 32.53 7.69
N SER A 354 -13.78 32.10 8.89
CA SER A 354 -13.40 30.78 9.41
C SER A 354 -14.03 29.67 8.59
N ASP A 355 -15.31 29.77 8.29
CA ASP A 355 -16.05 28.74 7.57
C ASP A 355 -15.62 28.65 6.11
N GLU A 356 -15.34 29.79 5.45
CA GLU A 356 -14.78 29.83 4.11
C GLU A 356 -13.38 29.20 4.02
N GLN A 357 -12.57 29.36 5.07
CA GLN A 357 -11.25 28.73 5.11
C GLN A 357 -11.38 27.22 5.33
N ARG A 358 -12.22 26.80 6.29
CA ARG A 358 -12.44 25.39 6.61
C ARG A 358 -13.13 24.61 5.48
N ALA A 359 -13.98 25.27 4.70
CA ALA A 359 -14.57 24.68 3.51
C ALA A 359 -13.53 24.31 2.43
N LYS A 360 -12.31 24.83 2.52
CA LYS A 360 -11.20 24.47 1.63
C LYS A 360 -10.36 23.33 2.19
N ASP A 361 -10.53 22.96 3.45
CA ASP A 361 -9.76 21.88 4.05
C ASP A 361 -10.13 20.55 3.37
N MET A 362 -9.11 19.76 3.03
CA MET A 362 -9.31 18.40 2.54
C MET A 362 -9.34 17.44 3.73
N ALA A 363 -10.49 17.39 4.40
CA ALA A 363 -10.71 16.55 5.58
C ALA A 363 -10.92 15.06 5.21
N GLY A 364 -9.93 14.44 4.56
CA GLY A 364 -9.91 13.01 4.24
C GLY A 364 -10.96 12.56 3.22
N SER A 365 -10.53 12.39 1.97
CA SER A 365 -11.36 11.93 0.85
C SER A 365 -10.64 10.83 0.06
N LEU A 366 -11.39 10.03 -0.69
CA LEU A 366 -10.88 8.85 -1.38
C LEU A 366 -10.70 9.16 -2.86
N PHE A 367 -9.45 9.08 -3.33
CA PHE A 367 -9.06 9.52 -4.65
C PHE A 367 -8.48 8.36 -5.46
N GLU A 368 -8.92 8.16 -6.69
CA GLU A 368 -8.38 7.19 -7.61
C GLU A 368 -7.05 7.68 -8.21
N ALA A 369 -6.06 6.82 -8.15
CA ALA A 369 -4.80 6.97 -8.85
C ALA A 369 -4.58 5.78 -9.79
N LYS A 370 -3.96 6.06 -10.93
CA LYS A 370 -3.37 5.07 -11.82
C LYS A 370 -2.01 4.68 -11.28
N LEU A 371 -1.62 3.42 -11.45
CA LEU A 371 -0.28 2.94 -11.12
C LEU A 371 0.26 2.03 -12.23
N ASP A 372 1.59 1.99 -12.38
CA ASP A 372 2.30 1.06 -13.27
C ASP A 372 2.78 -0.18 -12.49
N PRO A 373 2.15 -1.37 -12.62
CA PRO A 373 2.55 -2.58 -11.90
C PRO A 373 3.94 -3.13 -12.28
N THR A 374 4.58 -2.59 -13.31
CA THR A 374 5.93 -2.98 -13.76
C THR A 374 7.04 -2.15 -13.10
N HIS A 375 6.67 -1.05 -12.42
CA HIS A 375 7.60 -0.26 -11.62
C HIS A 375 7.83 -0.90 -10.24
N PRO A 376 9.06 -0.93 -9.67
CA PRO A 376 9.35 -1.59 -8.40
C PRO A 376 8.48 -1.13 -7.22
N LEU A 377 8.09 0.15 -7.17
CA LEU A 377 7.18 0.68 -6.15
C LEU A 377 5.75 0.09 -6.22
N CYS A 378 5.39 -0.51 -7.34
CA CYS A 378 4.05 -1.01 -7.65
C CYS A 378 4.02 -2.54 -7.84
N TYR A 379 5.11 -3.24 -7.51
CA TYR A 379 5.13 -4.70 -7.52
C TYR A 379 4.06 -5.27 -6.59
N GLY A 380 3.44 -6.38 -7.02
CA GLY A 380 2.38 -7.08 -6.28
C GLY A 380 0.98 -6.49 -6.44
N TYR A 381 0.82 -5.41 -7.22
CA TYR A 381 -0.50 -4.95 -7.67
C TYR A 381 -0.91 -5.70 -8.94
N ASN A 382 -2.17 -6.16 -8.96
CA ASN A 382 -2.73 -6.93 -10.09
C ASN A 382 -3.70 -6.11 -10.96
N GLN A 383 -3.78 -4.82 -10.68
CA GLN A 383 -4.69 -3.85 -11.27
C GLN A 383 -3.93 -2.54 -11.49
N ASN A 384 -4.38 -1.72 -12.43
CA ASN A 384 -3.69 -0.49 -12.82
C ASN A 384 -4.20 0.74 -12.06
N THR A 385 -5.03 0.56 -11.03
CA THR A 385 -5.57 1.65 -10.21
C THR A 385 -5.53 1.31 -8.72
N VAL A 386 -5.47 2.35 -7.89
CA VAL A 386 -5.52 2.26 -6.43
C VAL A 386 -6.28 3.46 -5.87
N THR A 387 -6.88 3.29 -4.70
CA THR A 387 -7.49 4.38 -3.96
C THR A 387 -6.51 4.94 -2.94
N VAL A 388 -6.21 6.23 -3.07
CA VAL A 388 -5.37 7.00 -2.15
C VAL A 388 -6.27 7.77 -1.19
N PHE A 389 -5.89 7.79 0.08
CA PHE A 389 -6.51 8.66 1.07
C PHE A 389 -5.88 10.05 0.96
N LYS A 390 -6.67 11.04 0.52
CA LYS A 390 -6.21 12.42 0.36
C LYS A 390 -6.72 13.30 1.49
N SER A 391 -5.80 13.77 2.33
CA SER A 391 -6.09 14.58 3.53
C SER A 391 -5.33 15.91 3.58
N ASN A 392 -4.74 16.33 2.47
CA ASN A 392 -3.93 17.54 2.38
C ASN A 392 -4.14 18.24 1.03
N THR A 393 -3.63 19.46 0.93
CA THR A 393 -3.69 20.32 -0.27
C THR A 393 -2.37 20.35 -1.03
N LEU A 394 -1.53 19.34 -0.84
CA LEU A 394 -0.31 19.17 -1.62
C LEU A 394 -0.66 18.53 -2.97
N PHE A 395 -0.33 19.24 -4.05
CA PHE A 395 -0.59 18.84 -5.43
C PHE A 395 0.74 18.78 -6.19
N MET A 396 1.38 17.62 -6.18
CA MET A 396 2.73 17.43 -6.74
C MET A 396 2.65 17.15 -8.24
N ASP A 397 3.33 17.94 -9.07
CA ASP A 397 3.37 17.68 -10.51
C ASP A 397 4.14 16.40 -10.85
N GLN A 398 3.87 15.83 -12.03
CA GLN A 398 4.67 14.75 -12.59
C GLN A 398 6.13 15.19 -12.75
N ASN A 399 7.07 14.29 -12.49
CA ASN A 399 8.46 14.51 -12.87
C ASN A 399 8.60 14.50 -14.41
N ASN A 400 9.67 15.12 -14.91
CA ASN A 400 9.87 15.30 -16.36
C ASN A 400 10.16 13.97 -17.08
N ASP A 401 10.83 13.03 -16.42
CA ASP A 401 11.03 11.69 -16.97
C ASP A 401 9.73 10.88 -16.81
N PRO A 402 9.21 10.25 -17.89
CA PRO A 402 7.97 9.49 -17.84
C PRO A 402 7.99 8.29 -16.88
N TYR A 403 9.15 7.79 -16.47
CA TYR A 403 9.28 6.64 -15.57
C TYR A 403 9.38 7.03 -14.09
N ASP A 404 9.60 8.32 -13.78
CA ASP A 404 9.84 8.80 -12.42
C ASP A 404 8.56 9.04 -11.60
N SER A 405 7.38 8.87 -12.21
CA SER A 405 6.08 9.08 -11.60
C SER A 405 5.16 7.86 -11.77
N PRO A 406 5.41 6.74 -11.07
CA PRO A 406 4.71 5.48 -11.29
C PRO A 406 3.29 5.45 -10.72
N VAL A 407 2.88 6.47 -9.95
CA VAL A 407 1.53 6.59 -9.36
C VAL A 407 1.02 8.01 -9.55
N MET A 408 -0.09 8.15 -10.28
CA MET A 408 -0.65 9.42 -10.72
C MET A 408 -2.15 9.47 -10.45
N TYR A 409 -2.65 10.56 -9.87
CA TYR A 409 -4.09 10.79 -9.78
C TYR A 409 -4.73 10.78 -11.18
N THR A 410 -5.96 10.23 -11.28
CA THR A 410 -6.70 10.27 -12.54
C THR A 410 -7.19 11.69 -12.87
N GLU A 411 -7.81 11.84 -14.04
CA GLU A 411 -8.42 13.11 -14.43
C GLU A 411 -9.61 13.49 -13.53
N ASN A 412 -10.38 12.49 -13.08
CA ASN A 412 -11.52 12.64 -12.18
C ASN A 412 -11.29 11.76 -10.94
N PRO A 413 -10.42 12.16 -10.01
CA PRO A 413 -9.94 11.24 -8.98
C PRO A 413 -10.95 10.98 -7.87
N LEU A 414 -11.91 11.86 -7.58
CA LEU A 414 -12.81 11.67 -6.44
C LEU A 414 -13.65 10.38 -6.56
N GLN A 415 -13.41 9.40 -5.68
CA GLN A 415 -14.18 8.16 -5.57
C GLN A 415 -15.18 8.16 -4.41
N SER A 416 -14.92 8.93 -3.36
CA SER A 416 -15.84 9.23 -2.27
C SER A 416 -15.26 10.37 -1.44
N GLY A 417 -16.08 11.16 -0.77
CA GLY A 417 -15.63 12.24 0.08
C GLY A 417 -15.93 13.61 -0.49
N TYR A 418 -15.40 14.61 0.18
CA TYR A 418 -15.50 16.01 -0.21
C TYR A 418 -14.29 16.45 -1.04
N LEU A 419 -14.54 17.20 -2.11
CA LEU A 419 -13.50 17.89 -2.87
C LEU A 419 -13.92 19.33 -3.08
N TYR A 420 -13.17 20.25 -2.47
CA TYR A 420 -13.35 21.68 -2.70
C TYR A 420 -13.28 21.99 -4.20
N ARG A 421 -14.26 22.74 -4.70
CA ARG A 421 -14.42 23.01 -6.13
C ARG A 421 -13.18 23.63 -6.77
N GLY A 422 -12.46 24.50 -6.04
CA GLY A 422 -11.25 25.17 -6.54
C GLY A 422 -10.04 24.24 -6.69
N TYR A 423 -10.11 23.02 -6.17
CA TYR A 423 -9.01 22.04 -6.24
C TYR A 423 -9.20 20.98 -7.32
N ARG A 424 -10.38 20.93 -7.96
CA ARG A 424 -10.67 19.95 -9.03
C ARG A 424 -9.62 19.98 -10.14
N ASP A 425 -9.29 21.17 -10.64
CA ASP A 425 -8.27 21.33 -11.68
C ASP A 425 -6.83 21.24 -11.15
N LYS A 426 -6.64 21.40 -9.84
CA LYS A 426 -5.32 21.33 -9.21
C LYS A 426 -4.87 19.90 -9.01
N VAL A 427 -5.78 19.00 -8.64
CA VAL A 427 -5.46 17.59 -8.32
C VAL A 427 -5.45 16.66 -9.54
N LYS A 428 -6.15 17.02 -10.63
CA LYS A 428 -6.20 16.16 -11.80
C LYS A 428 -4.79 15.94 -12.39
N ASN A 429 -4.47 14.69 -12.71
CA ASN A 429 -3.20 14.28 -13.31
C ASN A 429 -1.95 14.79 -12.53
N THR A 430 -2.02 14.89 -11.21
CA THR A 430 -0.84 15.13 -10.36
C THR A 430 -0.25 13.81 -9.88
N ALA A 431 1.03 13.80 -9.57
CA ALA A 431 1.71 12.65 -8.99
C ALA A 431 1.28 12.42 -7.54
N VAL A 432 1.09 11.14 -7.21
CA VAL A 432 1.03 10.66 -5.82
C VAL A 432 2.44 10.34 -5.34
N VAL A 433 3.24 9.73 -6.21
CA VAL A 433 4.61 9.31 -5.93
C VAL A 433 5.53 9.76 -7.06
N ASN A 434 6.59 10.47 -6.69
CA ASN A 434 7.71 10.82 -7.57
C ASN A 434 9.01 10.22 -7.03
N ILE A 435 9.94 9.92 -7.93
CA ILE A 435 11.28 9.50 -7.60
C ILE A 435 12.28 10.47 -8.23
N ASP A 436 13.27 10.89 -7.45
CA ASP A 436 14.42 11.64 -7.94
C ASP A 436 15.72 10.89 -7.63
N GLN A 437 16.70 11.05 -8.51
CA GLN A 437 18.07 10.63 -8.27
C GLN A 437 18.87 11.75 -7.61
N LEU A 438 19.58 11.41 -6.53
CA LEU A 438 20.63 12.25 -5.97
C LEU A 438 21.89 11.39 -5.82
N GLY A 439 22.91 11.66 -6.64
CA GLY A 439 24.10 10.81 -6.74
C GLY A 439 23.74 9.38 -7.14
N ARG A 440 24.07 8.39 -6.30
CA ARG A 440 23.69 6.97 -6.49
C ARG A 440 22.41 6.59 -5.74
N GLY A 441 21.88 7.50 -4.94
CA GLY A 441 20.69 7.27 -4.12
C GLY A 441 19.41 7.72 -4.79
N ARG A 442 18.32 7.48 -4.07
CA ARG A 442 16.96 7.75 -4.53
C ARG A 442 16.23 8.53 -3.46
N VAL A 443 15.46 9.52 -3.87
CA VAL A 443 14.50 10.23 -3.04
C VAL A 443 13.12 9.89 -3.55
N VAL A 444 12.35 9.14 -2.76
CA VAL A 444 10.97 8.77 -3.06
C VAL A 444 10.06 9.74 -2.31
N SER A 445 9.39 10.62 -3.06
CA SER A 445 8.48 11.63 -2.55
C SER A 445 7.05 11.13 -2.67
N MET A 446 6.35 10.95 -1.55
CA MET A 446 4.94 10.54 -1.48
C MET A 446 4.12 11.72 -0.96
N VAL A 447 3.26 12.31 -1.77
CA VAL A 447 2.56 13.55 -1.40
C VAL A 447 1.40 13.34 -0.42
N ASP A 448 0.94 12.09 -0.26
CA ASP A 448 -0.11 11.70 0.66
C ASP A 448 0.40 10.63 1.63
N ASN A 449 -0.27 10.48 2.78
CA ASN A 449 0.01 9.42 3.73
C ASN A 449 -0.53 8.07 3.23
N LEU A 450 0.36 7.20 2.77
CA LEU A 450 0.00 5.87 2.25
C LEU A 450 -0.23 4.80 3.33
N ASN A 451 -0.12 5.16 4.61
CA ASN A 451 -0.23 4.25 5.76
C ASN A 451 -1.32 4.67 6.75
N PHE A 452 -2.22 5.55 6.31
CA PHE A 452 -3.18 6.26 7.15
C PHE A 452 -3.87 5.37 8.19
N ARG A 453 -3.67 5.72 9.47
CA ARG A 453 -4.28 5.15 10.68
C ARG A 453 -4.31 3.62 10.74
N ALA A 454 -3.31 2.96 10.16
CA ALA A 454 -3.14 1.49 10.15
C ALA A 454 -4.29 0.67 9.49
N PHE A 455 -5.33 1.32 8.94
CA PHE A 455 -6.43 0.65 8.24
C PHE A 455 -6.39 0.87 6.72
N TRP A 456 -5.55 1.80 6.23
CA TRP A 456 -5.40 2.06 4.81
C TRP A 456 -4.41 1.08 4.15
N LEU A 457 -4.86 -0.15 3.93
CA LEU A 457 -3.98 -1.23 3.44
C LEU A 457 -3.70 -1.13 1.94
N GLY A 458 -4.62 -0.54 1.17
CA GLY A 458 -4.59 -0.51 -0.29
C GLY A 458 -3.36 0.17 -0.91
N THR A 459 -2.80 1.20 -0.26
CA THR A 459 -1.57 1.89 -0.72
C THR A 459 -0.33 1.59 0.11
N SER A 460 -0.46 1.02 1.31
CA SER A 460 0.69 0.74 2.19
C SER A 460 1.72 -0.21 1.57
N LYS A 461 1.34 -1.04 0.60
CA LYS A 461 2.30 -1.86 -0.17
C LYS A 461 3.26 -0.99 -1.00
N ILE A 462 2.83 0.16 -1.53
CA ILE A 462 3.71 1.11 -2.23
C ILE A 462 4.81 1.62 -1.28
N PHE A 463 4.43 1.97 -0.05
CA PHE A 463 5.38 2.39 0.98
C PHE A 463 6.39 1.28 1.31
N LEU A 464 5.91 0.05 1.52
CA LEU A 464 6.77 -1.11 1.81
C LEU A 464 7.67 -1.46 0.62
N ASN A 465 7.17 -1.33 -0.61
CA ASN A 465 7.97 -1.51 -1.81
C ASN A 465 9.09 -0.46 -1.90
N ALA A 466 8.88 0.78 -1.45
CA ALA A 466 9.96 1.77 -1.36
C ALA A 466 11.05 1.34 -0.36
N VAL A 467 10.65 0.77 0.78
CA VAL A 467 11.59 0.25 1.79
C VAL A 467 12.38 -0.95 1.27
N VAL A 468 11.73 -1.89 0.57
CA VAL A 468 12.32 -3.15 0.14
C VAL A 468 13.07 -3.02 -1.20
N PHE A 469 12.49 -2.30 -2.15
CA PHE A 469 12.93 -2.23 -3.54
C PHE A 469 13.50 -0.87 -3.96
N GLY A 470 13.55 0.12 -3.07
CA GLY A 470 14.07 1.44 -3.41
C GLY A 470 15.48 1.41 -4.02
N GLU A 471 16.33 0.45 -3.63
CA GLU A 471 17.69 0.32 -4.15
C GLU A 471 17.79 -0.27 -5.57
N ILE A 472 16.75 -0.97 -6.05
CA ILE A 472 16.73 -1.59 -7.38
C ILE A 472 16.08 -0.69 -8.44
N ILE A 473 15.45 0.42 -8.02
CA ILE A 473 14.92 1.43 -8.93
C ILE A 473 16.09 2.00 -9.74
N ARG A 474 15.94 1.93 -11.06
CA ARG A 474 16.87 2.49 -12.04
C ARG A 474 16.28 3.81 -12.50
N LEU A 475 17.07 4.88 -12.35
CA LEU A 475 16.76 6.25 -12.73
C LEU A 475 17.77 6.68 -13.79
#